data_AF-E0M4F1-F1
#
_entry.id   AF-E0M4F1-F1
#
_cell.length_a   1.000
_cell.length_b   1.000
_cell.length_c   1.000
_cell.angle_alpha   90.00
_cell.angle_beta   90.00
_cell.angle_gamma   90.00
#
_symmetry.space_group_name_H-M   'P 1'
#
loop_
_entity.id
_entity.type
_entity.pdbx_description
1 polymer ?
#
loop_
_entity_poly.entity_id
_entity_poly.type
_entity_poly.pdbx_seq_one_letter_code
_entity_poly.pdbx_strand_id
1 'polypeptide(L)'
;MLSSSDRHIEMQEEAAKKSWINIHAGKEIEEYSDEWEYWENQYYSRPDEEDYDDGDDYINDVLTEEYFSHQKNFDDSFTDDSFTDEEIEERFKFQDQQDRVAKYTKHRKPYKDFLAQMKELEELASGHNDQNSKILLKIRMSYTVGLMETCLGEMLRAAAFAKDDFKNNAAKNLKGVKDTKIEAQHIFNNQGREILEARIFNTLNSLLYHRILDVFHYYTAVFGSNKFGIPKADRANLFKAVNMRHAITHRNGKDKEGKELDIDKEIVEEYIKSISVFVECMFVFIEESLRKNDSFEPDDIE
;
A
#
# COMPACT_ATOMS: atom_id res chain seq x y z
N MET A 1 -9.43 -28.81 10.49
CA MET A 1 -7.97 -28.95 10.73
C MET A 1 -7.28 -28.02 9.76
N LEU A 2 -6.77 -26.87 10.24
CA LEU A 2 -6.07 -25.89 9.41
C LEU A 2 -4.87 -26.51 8.70
N SER A 3 -4.63 -26.12 7.45
CA SER A 3 -3.52 -26.64 6.66
C SER A 3 -2.19 -26.20 7.27
N SER A 4 -1.10 -26.90 6.93
CA SER A 4 0.23 -26.54 7.42
C SER A 4 0.69 -25.15 6.95
N SER A 5 0.08 -24.61 5.89
CA SER A 5 0.33 -23.27 5.36
C SER A 5 -0.35 -22.20 6.23
N ASP A 6 -1.58 -22.45 6.68
CA ASP A 6 -2.38 -21.49 7.45
C ASP A 6 -1.78 -21.28 8.84
N ARG A 7 -1.28 -22.36 9.46
CA ARG A 7 -0.54 -22.29 10.75
C ARG A 7 0.79 -21.54 10.66
N HIS A 8 1.43 -21.54 9.48
CA HIS A 8 2.66 -20.78 9.28
C HIS A 8 2.38 -19.27 9.13
N ILE A 9 1.25 -18.94 8.49
CA ILE A 9 0.78 -17.57 8.31
C ILE A 9 0.37 -16.96 9.66
N GLU A 10 -0.39 -17.70 10.46
CA GLU A 10 -0.82 -17.27 11.80
C GLU A 10 0.39 -17.04 12.73
N MET A 11 1.42 -17.90 12.63
CA MET A 11 2.70 -17.71 13.32
C MET A 11 3.42 -16.42 12.90
N GLN A 12 3.35 -16.03 11.62
CA GLN A 12 3.96 -14.78 11.15
C GLN A 12 3.14 -13.55 11.56
N GLU A 13 1.82 -13.65 11.60
CA GLU A 13 0.93 -12.60 12.10
C GLU A 13 1.11 -12.38 13.61
N GLU A 14 1.24 -13.45 14.41
CA GLU A 14 1.63 -13.37 15.83
C GLU A 14 3.04 -12.80 16.01
N ALA A 15 3.99 -13.16 15.16
CA ALA A 15 5.36 -12.65 15.23
C ALA A 15 5.43 -11.15 14.91
N ALA A 16 4.66 -10.68 13.92
CA ALA A 16 4.51 -9.25 13.62
C ALA A 16 3.85 -8.51 14.80
N LYS A 17 2.82 -9.09 15.42
CA LYS A 17 2.16 -8.52 16.61
C LYS A 17 3.11 -8.43 17.82
N LYS A 18 3.97 -9.44 18.03
CA LYS A 18 5.01 -9.45 19.07
C LYS A 18 6.17 -8.49 18.76
N SER A 19 6.57 -8.36 17.50
CA SER A 19 7.53 -7.36 17.03
C SER A 19 7.04 -5.95 17.31
N TRP A 20 5.75 -5.69 17.04
CA TRP A 20 5.09 -4.41 17.29
C TRP A 20 5.09 -4.00 18.77
N ILE A 21 4.79 -4.92 19.69
CA ILE A 21 4.86 -4.67 21.15
C ILE A 21 6.28 -4.28 21.56
N ASN A 22 7.31 -4.93 21.00
CA ASN A 22 8.70 -4.62 21.31
C ASN A 22 9.15 -3.27 20.71
N ILE A 23 8.63 -2.87 19.54
CA ILE A 23 8.90 -1.54 18.95
C ILE A 23 8.25 -0.43 19.78
N HIS A 24 7.06 -0.66 20.35
CA HIS A 24 6.32 0.31 21.16
C HIS A 24 6.79 0.39 22.63
N ALA A 25 7.54 -0.60 23.12
CA ALA A 25 8.06 -0.60 24.49
C ALA A 25 9.25 0.35 24.71
N GLY A 26 9.69 1.14 23.72
CA GLY A 26 10.87 2.00 23.90
C GLY A 26 11.23 3.05 22.85
N LYS A 27 10.35 3.41 21.90
CA LYS A 27 10.63 4.53 20.97
C LYS A 27 9.57 5.62 21.06
N GLU A 28 10.00 6.86 21.28
CA GLU A 28 9.15 8.05 21.27
C GLU A 28 8.47 8.20 19.90
N ILE A 29 7.14 8.10 19.89
CA ILE A 29 6.29 8.40 18.73
C ILE A 29 5.89 9.87 18.85
N GLU A 30 6.57 10.75 18.13
CA GLU A 30 6.23 12.18 18.07
C GLU A 30 5.13 12.47 17.04
N GLU A 31 4.16 13.33 17.41
CA GLU A 31 3.23 13.96 16.47
C GLU A 31 3.99 14.88 15.50
N TYR A 32 3.37 15.18 14.35
CA TYR A 32 3.86 16.01 13.24
C TYR A 32 4.70 17.22 13.75
N SER A 33 6.03 17.20 13.51
CA SER A 33 7.01 18.13 14.09
C SER A 33 7.70 19.01 13.04
N ASP A 34 8.41 20.07 13.46
CA ASP A 34 9.15 21.02 12.62
C ASP A 34 10.16 20.34 11.64
N GLU A 35 10.58 19.11 11.92
CA GLU A 35 11.40 18.32 10.99
C GLU A 35 10.65 17.92 9.71
N TRP A 36 9.33 17.73 9.77
CA TRP A 36 8.50 17.47 8.59
C TRP A 36 8.55 18.65 7.64
N GLU A 37 8.44 19.87 8.17
CA GLU A 37 8.50 21.10 7.39
C GLU A 37 9.89 21.29 6.74
N TYR A 38 10.97 20.86 7.43
CA TYR A 38 12.31 20.82 6.86
C TYR A 38 12.42 19.86 5.66
N TRP A 39 11.93 18.62 5.81
CA TRP A 39 11.99 17.64 4.73
C TRP A 39 11.05 18.00 3.58
N GLU A 40 9.87 18.54 3.86
CA GLU A 40 8.92 19.07 2.89
C GLU A 40 9.55 20.16 2.02
N ASN A 41 10.20 21.13 2.65
CA ASN A 41 10.93 22.18 1.93
C ASN A 41 12.10 21.61 1.12
N GLN A 42 12.88 20.65 1.64
CA GLN A 42 14.00 20.04 0.90
C GLN A 42 13.55 19.13 -0.25
N TYR A 43 12.37 18.51 -0.13
CA TYR A 43 11.82 17.56 -1.10
C TYR A 43 11.14 18.29 -2.26
N TYR A 44 10.25 19.25 -1.98
CA TYR A 44 9.55 20.04 -3.02
C TYR A 44 10.39 21.18 -3.63
N SER A 45 11.50 21.59 -3.01
CA SER A 45 12.44 22.55 -3.64
C SER A 45 13.34 21.90 -4.71
N ARG A 46 13.20 20.60 -4.95
CA ARG A 46 13.89 19.93 -6.05
C ARG A 46 12.98 20.02 -7.28
N PRO A 47 13.41 20.69 -8.36
CA PRO A 47 12.71 20.55 -9.62
C PRO A 47 12.90 19.09 -10.04
N ASP A 48 11.83 18.31 -9.94
CA ASP A 48 11.76 17.03 -10.61
C ASP A 48 11.81 17.36 -12.11
N GLU A 49 12.84 16.90 -12.82
CA GLU A 49 12.89 16.97 -14.28
C GLU A 49 11.88 16.00 -14.94
N GLU A 50 11.03 15.37 -14.14
CA GLU A 50 9.84 14.66 -14.58
C GLU A 50 8.68 15.66 -14.63
N ASP A 51 8.74 16.59 -15.59
CA ASP A 51 7.56 17.29 -16.10
C ASP A 51 6.66 16.24 -16.77
N TYR A 52 5.91 15.49 -15.97
CA TYR A 52 4.70 14.87 -16.47
C TYR A 52 3.70 16.01 -16.61
N ASP A 53 3.51 16.45 -17.85
CA ASP A 53 2.28 17.08 -18.31
C ASP A 53 1.15 16.22 -17.73
N ASP A 54 0.47 16.75 -16.69
CA ASP A 54 -0.68 16.12 -16.03
C ASP A 54 -1.66 15.81 -17.16
N GLY A 55 -1.63 14.57 -17.64
CA GLY A 55 -2.41 14.08 -18.76
C GLY A 55 -3.88 13.97 -18.38
N ASP A 56 -4.50 15.11 -18.05
CA ASP A 56 -5.93 15.26 -17.80
C ASP A 56 -6.75 14.88 -19.04
N ASP A 57 -6.12 14.84 -20.23
CA ASP A 57 -6.79 14.53 -21.50
C ASP A 57 -6.82 13.04 -21.88
N TYR A 58 -6.02 12.15 -21.27
CA TYR A 58 -5.98 10.72 -21.64
C TYR A 58 -6.73 9.78 -20.70
N ILE A 59 -7.31 10.28 -19.61
CA ILE A 59 -7.98 9.43 -18.63
C ILE A 59 -9.44 9.11 -19.02
N ASN A 60 -10.06 9.82 -19.96
CA ASN A 60 -11.49 9.63 -20.26
C ASN A 60 -11.83 8.45 -21.17
N ASP A 61 -10.90 7.97 -22.01
CA ASP A 61 -11.21 6.95 -23.04
C ASP A 61 -10.86 5.49 -22.62
N VAL A 62 -10.09 5.30 -21.55
CA VAL A 62 -9.71 3.96 -21.01
C VAL A 62 -10.59 3.57 -19.80
N LEU A 63 -11.64 4.35 -19.51
CA LEU A 63 -12.45 4.25 -18.27
C LEU A 63 -13.26 2.97 -18.09
N THR A 64 -13.33 2.07 -19.07
CA THR A 64 -14.39 1.05 -19.07
C THR A 64 -13.88 -0.40 -19.13
N GLU A 65 -12.91 -0.77 -19.97
CA GLU A 65 -12.72 -2.21 -20.21
C GLU A 65 -12.02 -2.97 -19.07
N GLU A 66 -11.06 -2.36 -18.37
CA GLU A 66 -10.25 -3.08 -17.36
C GLU A 66 -10.98 -3.25 -16.02
N TYR A 67 -11.77 -2.25 -15.59
CA TYR A 67 -12.59 -2.33 -14.38
C TYR A 67 -13.81 -3.24 -14.57
N PHE A 68 -14.52 -3.13 -15.71
CA PHE A 68 -15.72 -3.94 -15.97
C PHE A 68 -15.43 -5.40 -16.34
N SER A 69 -14.23 -5.72 -16.83
CA SER A 69 -13.84 -7.12 -17.17
C SER A 69 -13.63 -8.01 -15.95
N HIS A 70 -13.34 -7.44 -14.77
CA HIS A 70 -13.09 -8.19 -13.54
C HIS A 70 -14.34 -8.61 -12.77
N GLN A 71 -15.54 -8.33 -13.28
CA GLN A 71 -16.80 -8.57 -12.55
C GLN A 71 -17.77 -9.58 -13.20
N LYS A 72 -17.32 -10.37 -14.18
CA LYS A 72 -18.15 -11.44 -14.75
C LYS A 72 -17.48 -12.79 -14.62
N ASN A 73 -17.92 -13.56 -13.63
CA ASN A 73 -18.08 -15.02 -13.67
C ASN A 73 -18.91 -15.43 -12.45
N PHE A 74 -20.24 -15.31 -12.55
CA PHE A 74 -21.15 -16.03 -11.66
C PHE A 74 -21.77 -17.13 -12.52
N ASP A 75 -21.26 -18.35 -12.34
CA ASP A 75 -21.70 -19.55 -13.02
C ASP A 75 -22.98 -20.04 -12.32
N ASP A 76 -24.11 -19.78 -12.95
CA ASP A 76 -25.45 -20.17 -12.51
C ASP A 76 -25.67 -21.65 -12.86
N SER A 77 -24.99 -22.56 -12.18
CA SER A 77 -25.17 -24.00 -12.43
C SER A 77 -25.02 -24.89 -11.21
N PHE A 78 -25.98 -24.83 -10.27
CA PHE A 78 -26.39 -26.03 -9.53
C PHE A 78 -27.74 -25.81 -8.81
N THR A 79 -28.84 -26.27 -9.40
CA THR A 79 -30.10 -26.44 -8.67
C THR A 79 -30.37 -27.93 -8.48
N ASP A 80 -29.84 -28.49 -7.41
CA ASP A 80 -30.29 -29.76 -6.84
C ASP A 80 -30.03 -29.77 -5.33
N ASP A 81 -31.07 -29.46 -4.55
CA ASP A 81 -31.49 -30.13 -3.30
C ASP A 81 -32.42 -29.22 -2.48
N SER A 82 -33.43 -29.83 -1.87
CA SER A 82 -34.50 -29.19 -1.13
C SER A 82 -34.03 -28.58 0.20
N PHE A 83 -33.44 -27.40 0.16
CA PHE A 83 -33.14 -26.61 1.35
C PHE A 83 -34.39 -25.90 1.87
N THR A 84 -34.51 -25.82 3.19
CA THR A 84 -35.49 -24.97 3.87
C THR A 84 -35.12 -23.49 3.75
N ASP A 85 -36.10 -22.59 3.88
CA ASP A 85 -35.86 -21.14 3.84
C ASP A 85 -34.82 -20.68 4.88
N GLU A 86 -34.75 -21.38 6.03
CA GLU A 86 -33.79 -21.12 7.11
C GLU A 86 -32.35 -21.52 6.70
N GLU A 87 -32.16 -22.67 6.05
CA GLU A 87 -30.85 -23.11 5.52
C GLU A 87 -30.35 -22.21 4.38
N ILE A 88 -31.26 -21.68 3.57
CA ILE A 88 -30.95 -20.70 2.53
C ILE A 88 -30.47 -19.39 3.18
N GLU A 89 -31.19 -18.90 4.19
CA GLU A 89 -30.83 -17.67 4.91
C GLU A 89 -29.48 -17.80 5.64
N GLU A 90 -29.21 -18.94 6.28
CA GLU A 90 -27.91 -19.22 6.92
C GLU A 90 -26.76 -19.24 5.90
N ARG A 91 -26.95 -19.87 4.73
CA ARG A 91 -25.94 -19.86 3.65
C ARG A 91 -25.67 -18.46 3.14
N PHE A 92 -26.70 -17.64 2.93
CA PHE A 92 -26.52 -16.26 2.49
C PHE A 92 -25.75 -15.43 3.53
N LYS A 93 -26.06 -15.58 4.82
CA LYS A 93 -25.31 -14.91 5.90
C LYS A 93 -23.85 -15.35 5.94
N PHE A 94 -23.60 -16.64 5.80
CA PHE A 94 -22.24 -17.18 5.79
C PHE A 94 -21.43 -16.66 4.60
N GLN A 95 -22.01 -16.65 3.39
CA GLN A 95 -21.35 -16.12 2.20
C GLN A 95 -21.07 -14.60 2.32
N ASP A 96 -22.02 -13.81 2.80
CA ASP A 96 -21.82 -12.37 3.07
C ASP A 96 -20.67 -12.15 4.06
N GLN A 97 -20.60 -12.96 5.11
CA GLN A 97 -19.52 -12.89 6.08
C GLN A 97 -18.15 -13.21 5.45
N GLN A 98 -18.08 -14.25 4.61
CA GLN A 98 -16.86 -14.60 3.87
C GLN A 98 -16.42 -13.48 2.91
N ASP A 99 -17.36 -12.91 2.15
CA ASP A 99 -17.08 -11.82 1.22
C ASP A 99 -16.59 -10.57 1.97
N ARG A 100 -17.16 -10.29 3.14
CA ARG A 100 -16.71 -9.21 4.03
C ARG A 100 -15.29 -9.47 4.55
N VAL A 101 -14.97 -10.67 5.03
CA VAL A 101 -13.59 -11.00 5.46
C VAL A 101 -12.62 -10.86 4.30
N ALA A 102 -12.92 -11.45 3.14
CA ALA A 102 -12.07 -11.38 1.97
C ALA A 102 -11.80 -9.93 1.55
N LYS A 103 -12.83 -9.08 1.59
CA LYS A 103 -12.73 -7.65 1.29
C LYS A 103 -11.87 -6.90 2.33
N TYR A 104 -12.05 -7.18 3.61
CA TYR A 104 -11.34 -6.51 4.71
C TYR A 104 -9.89 -6.97 4.87
N THR A 105 -9.52 -8.12 4.32
CA THR A 105 -8.16 -8.70 4.45
C THR A 105 -7.35 -8.64 3.16
N LYS A 106 -7.93 -8.11 2.06
CA LYS A 106 -7.30 -8.07 0.74
C LYS A 106 -5.94 -7.35 0.73
N HIS A 107 -5.76 -6.32 1.58
CA HIS A 107 -4.48 -5.59 1.72
C HIS A 107 -3.37 -6.43 2.38
N ARG A 108 -3.70 -7.54 3.06
CA ARG A 108 -2.69 -8.44 3.66
C ARG A 108 -1.86 -9.16 2.60
N LYS A 109 -2.40 -9.41 1.40
CA LYS A 109 -1.67 -10.10 0.32
C LYS A 109 -0.46 -9.31 -0.19
N PRO A 110 -0.57 -8.04 -0.61
CA PRO A 110 0.58 -7.24 -1.01
C PRO A 110 1.67 -7.15 0.07
N TYR A 111 1.28 -7.11 1.35
CA TYR A 111 2.23 -7.13 2.46
C TYR A 111 2.96 -8.47 2.56
N LYS A 112 2.24 -9.60 2.45
CA LYS A 112 2.85 -10.95 2.42
C LYS A 112 3.80 -11.12 1.23
N ASP A 113 3.39 -10.65 0.05
CA ASP A 113 4.21 -10.70 -1.17
C ASP A 113 5.46 -9.82 -1.04
N PHE A 114 5.37 -8.66 -0.36
CA PHE A 114 6.52 -7.82 -0.01
C PHE A 114 7.49 -8.56 0.92
N LEU A 115 7.02 -9.14 2.02
CA LEU A 115 7.88 -9.87 2.97
C LEU A 115 8.60 -11.05 2.32
N ALA A 116 7.90 -11.80 1.47
CA ALA A 116 8.49 -12.92 0.72
C ALA A 116 9.62 -12.43 -0.22
N GLN A 117 9.38 -11.37 -0.99
CA GLN A 117 10.38 -10.82 -1.90
C GLN A 117 11.56 -10.16 -1.18
N MET A 118 11.34 -9.53 -0.02
CA MET A 118 12.41 -9.02 0.83
C MET A 118 13.33 -10.14 1.32
N LYS A 119 12.75 -11.29 1.69
CA LYS A 119 13.50 -12.47 2.09
C LYS A 119 14.33 -13.03 0.92
N GLU A 120 13.74 -13.14 -0.27
CA GLU A 120 14.48 -13.57 -1.47
C GLU A 120 15.65 -12.62 -1.78
N LEU A 121 15.47 -11.31 -1.59
CA LEU A 121 16.52 -10.32 -1.79
C LEU A 121 17.66 -10.44 -0.75
N GLU A 122 17.34 -10.84 0.47
CA GLU A 122 18.33 -11.12 1.53
C GLU A 122 19.11 -12.42 1.23
N GLU A 123 18.42 -13.45 0.75
CA GLU A 123 19.05 -14.71 0.32
C GLU A 123 19.97 -14.50 -0.90
N LEU A 124 19.57 -13.66 -1.85
CA LEU A 124 20.39 -13.25 -2.99
C LEU A 124 21.71 -12.61 -2.53
N ALA A 125 21.66 -11.75 -1.51
CA ALA A 125 22.86 -11.15 -0.94
C ALA A 125 23.75 -12.20 -0.27
N SER A 126 23.14 -13.13 0.47
CA SER A 126 23.86 -14.16 1.24
C SER A 126 24.57 -15.19 0.36
N GLY A 127 24.02 -15.51 -0.82
CA GLY A 127 24.55 -16.51 -1.75
C GLY A 127 25.70 -16.05 -2.65
N HIS A 128 26.03 -14.75 -2.69
CA HIS A 128 27.09 -14.21 -3.55
C HIS A 128 28.44 -14.08 -2.82
N ASN A 129 29.52 -14.51 -3.48
CA ASN A 129 30.90 -14.42 -2.96
C ASN A 129 31.40 -12.98 -2.78
N ASP A 130 30.81 -12.00 -3.47
CA ASP A 130 31.12 -10.57 -3.35
C ASP A 130 29.85 -9.79 -2.98
N GLN A 131 29.44 -9.91 -1.72
CA GLN A 131 28.29 -9.20 -1.16
C GLN A 131 28.45 -7.67 -1.18
N ASN A 132 29.68 -7.19 -1.35
CA ASN A 132 30.03 -5.77 -1.39
C ASN A 132 30.15 -5.24 -2.83
N SER A 133 29.76 -6.04 -3.82
CA SER A 133 29.75 -5.60 -5.21
C SER A 133 28.84 -4.37 -5.35
N LYS A 134 29.41 -3.24 -5.76
CA LYS A 134 28.66 -1.98 -5.94
C LYS A 134 27.42 -2.16 -6.82
N ILE A 135 27.47 -3.03 -7.83
CA ILE A 135 26.32 -3.29 -8.69
C ILE A 135 25.21 -4.04 -7.96
N LEU A 136 25.56 -5.03 -7.12
CA LEU A 136 24.61 -5.78 -6.33
C LEU A 136 23.94 -4.88 -5.29
N LEU A 137 24.71 -4.02 -4.62
CA LEU A 137 24.18 -3.03 -3.68
C LEU A 137 23.20 -2.05 -4.35
N LYS A 138 23.56 -1.55 -5.54
CA LYS A 138 22.66 -0.70 -6.35
C LYS A 138 21.36 -1.41 -6.72
N ILE A 139 21.43 -2.65 -7.19
CA ILE A 139 20.26 -3.46 -7.56
C ILE A 139 19.37 -3.68 -6.34
N ARG A 140 19.95 -4.10 -5.20
CA ARG A 140 19.19 -4.33 -3.96
C ARG A 140 18.48 -3.07 -3.49
N MET A 141 19.18 -1.94 -3.47
CA MET A 141 18.60 -0.66 -3.05
C MET A 141 17.46 -0.24 -3.97
N SER A 142 17.67 -0.24 -5.30
CA SER A 142 16.62 0.13 -6.26
C SER A 142 15.42 -0.81 -6.21
N TYR A 143 15.65 -2.12 -6.12
CA TYR A 143 14.58 -3.11 -6.06
C TYR A 143 13.78 -3.00 -4.77
N THR A 144 14.43 -2.77 -3.62
CA THR A 144 13.74 -2.61 -2.33
C THR A 144 12.77 -1.43 -2.34
N VAL A 145 13.18 -0.29 -2.88
CA VAL A 145 12.29 0.87 -3.03
C VAL A 145 11.13 0.54 -3.97
N GLY A 146 11.39 -0.15 -5.09
CA GLY A 146 10.34 -0.60 -6.00
C GLY A 146 9.33 -1.55 -5.32
N LEU A 147 9.78 -2.49 -4.50
CA LEU A 147 8.92 -3.37 -3.71
C LEU A 147 8.05 -2.59 -2.73
N MET A 148 8.63 -1.60 -2.05
CA MET A 148 7.90 -0.69 -1.17
C MET A 148 6.83 0.11 -1.95
N GLU A 149 7.18 0.68 -3.10
CA GLU A 149 6.24 1.43 -3.95
C GLU A 149 5.01 0.58 -4.32
N THR A 150 5.26 -0.62 -4.85
CA THR A 150 4.19 -1.56 -5.24
C THR A 150 3.35 -1.97 -4.03
N CYS A 151 3.99 -2.34 -2.93
CA CYS A 151 3.29 -2.78 -1.72
C CYS A 151 2.37 -1.70 -1.17
N LEU A 152 2.88 -0.46 -1.02
CA LEU A 152 2.08 0.66 -0.51
C LEU A 152 0.89 0.97 -1.42
N GLY A 153 1.11 1.01 -2.74
CA GLY A 153 0.02 1.29 -3.68
C GLY A 153 -1.07 0.22 -3.69
N GLU A 154 -0.68 -1.06 -3.70
CA GLU A 154 -1.65 -2.15 -3.67
C GLU A 154 -2.39 -2.25 -2.33
N MET A 155 -1.69 -2.05 -1.20
CA MET A 155 -2.31 -2.03 0.13
C MET A 155 -3.32 -0.88 0.25
N LEU A 156 -2.93 0.35 -0.12
CA LEU A 156 -3.81 1.52 -0.06
C LEU A 156 -5.06 1.30 -0.90
N ARG A 157 -4.91 0.79 -2.12
CA ARG A 157 -6.03 0.52 -3.02
C ARG A 157 -6.97 -0.54 -2.47
N ALA A 158 -6.43 -1.67 -2.02
CA ALA A 158 -7.23 -2.75 -1.43
C ALA A 158 -8.01 -2.25 -0.21
N ALA A 159 -7.35 -1.51 0.68
CA ALA A 159 -7.96 -0.97 1.88
C ALA A 159 -8.99 0.14 1.58
N ALA A 160 -8.72 1.04 0.63
CA ALA A 160 -9.64 2.11 0.25
C ALA A 160 -11.00 1.56 -0.19
N PHE A 161 -11.01 0.41 -0.84
CA PHE A 161 -12.24 -0.25 -1.31
C PHE A 161 -12.88 -1.16 -0.27
N ALA A 162 -12.25 -1.38 0.89
CA ALA A 162 -12.77 -2.24 1.93
C ALA A 162 -14.01 -1.66 2.63
N LYS A 163 -14.05 -0.33 2.84
CA LYS A 163 -15.16 0.39 3.47
C LYS A 163 -15.70 1.52 2.61
N ASP A 164 -17.00 1.76 2.70
CA ASP A 164 -17.62 2.89 2.03
C ASP A 164 -17.16 4.24 2.60
N ASP A 165 -16.87 4.31 3.90
CA ASP A 165 -16.29 5.52 4.51
C ASP A 165 -14.94 5.90 3.90
N PHE A 166 -14.09 4.91 3.59
CA PHE A 166 -12.79 5.16 2.97
C PHE A 166 -12.94 5.60 1.52
N LYS A 167 -13.85 4.99 0.76
CA LYS A 167 -14.20 5.47 -0.59
C LYS A 167 -14.76 6.90 -0.56
N ASN A 168 -15.60 7.21 0.41
CA ASN A 168 -16.16 8.55 0.59
C ASN A 168 -15.09 9.59 0.93
N ASN A 169 -14.14 9.24 1.81
CA ASN A 169 -13.01 10.09 2.13
C ASN A 169 -12.11 10.30 0.90
N ALA A 170 -11.79 9.22 0.19
CA ALA A 170 -11.01 9.26 -1.05
C ALA A 170 -11.67 10.20 -2.08
N ALA A 171 -12.98 10.08 -2.29
CA ALA A 171 -13.74 10.93 -3.20
C ALA A 171 -13.70 12.42 -2.83
N LYS A 172 -13.68 12.73 -1.54
CA LYS A 172 -13.68 14.12 -1.04
C LYS A 172 -12.29 14.76 -1.03
N ASN A 173 -11.26 13.97 -0.81
CA ASN A 173 -9.94 14.47 -0.41
C ASN A 173 -8.85 14.20 -1.46
N LEU A 174 -8.98 13.18 -2.31
CA LEU A 174 -7.98 12.92 -3.34
C LEU A 174 -8.10 13.95 -4.47
N LYS A 175 -6.99 14.63 -4.75
CA LYS A 175 -6.83 15.48 -5.93
C LYS A 175 -7.09 14.62 -7.18
N GLY A 176 -7.81 15.17 -8.15
CA GLY A 176 -8.20 14.45 -9.36
C GLY A 176 -9.48 13.63 -9.22
N VAL A 177 -9.88 13.23 -8.00
CA VAL A 177 -11.19 12.59 -7.76
C VAL A 177 -12.23 13.63 -7.36
N LYS A 178 -11.90 14.52 -6.42
CA LYS A 178 -12.80 15.56 -5.89
C LYS A 178 -13.48 16.42 -6.95
N ASP A 179 -12.78 16.68 -8.05
CA ASP A 179 -13.23 17.55 -9.13
C ASP A 179 -14.02 16.80 -10.22
N THR A 180 -14.33 15.52 -9.99
CA THR A 180 -15.03 14.66 -10.95
C THR A 180 -16.48 15.11 -11.12
N LYS A 181 -16.88 15.37 -12.36
CA LYS A 181 -18.25 15.73 -12.73
C LYS A 181 -19.00 14.48 -13.14
N ILE A 182 -20.14 14.23 -12.49
CA ILE A 182 -21.04 13.12 -12.84
C ILE A 182 -22.28 13.72 -13.49
N GLU A 183 -22.57 13.30 -14.72
CA GLU A 183 -23.78 13.74 -15.43
C GLU A 183 -25.04 13.16 -14.78
N ALA A 184 -26.13 13.94 -14.79
CA ALA A 184 -27.40 13.54 -14.16
C ALA A 184 -27.94 12.20 -14.71
N GLN A 185 -27.72 11.90 -16.00
CA GLN A 185 -28.13 10.64 -16.60
C GLN A 185 -27.49 9.41 -15.92
N HIS A 186 -26.23 9.51 -15.48
CA HIS A 186 -25.55 8.43 -14.78
C HIS A 186 -26.11 8.21 -13.37
N ILE A 187 -26.71 9.24 -12.76
CA ILE A 187 -27.42 9.10 -11.49
C ILE A 187 -28.72 8.33 -11.72
N PHE A 188 -29.50 8.67 -12.76
CA PHE A 188 -30.74 7.98 -13.09
C PHE A 188 -30.52 6.52 -13.51
N ASN A 189 -29.39 6.21 -14.15
CA ASN A 189 -29.02 4.85 -14.54
C ASN A 189 -28.27 4.07 -13.45
N ASN A 190 -28.15 4.61 -12.23
CA ASN A 190 -27.40 4.02 -11.10
C ASN A 190 -25.89 3.79 -11.34
N GLN A 191 -25.29 4.45 -12.33
CA GLN A 191 -23.87 4.31 -12.69
C GLN A 191 -22.95 5.33 -12.01
N GLY A 192 -23.51 6.39 -11.39
CA GLY A 192 -22.71 7.46 -10.79
C GLY A 192 -21.70 6.97 -9.74
N ARG A 193 -22.07 5.93 -8.97
CA ARG A 193 -21.17 5.30 -8.00
C ARG A 193 -20.02 4.57 -8.69
N GLU A 194 -20.30 3.79 -9.73
CA GLU A 194 -19.30 3.03 -10.48
C GLU A 194 -18.27 3.95 -11.13
N ILE A 195 -18.72 5.08 -11.71
CA ILE A 195 -17.83 6.10 -12.29
C ILE A 195 -16.88 6.67 -11.22
N LEU A 196 -17.42 7.01 -10.06
CA LEU A 196 -16.62 7.55 -8.96
C LEU A 196 -15.61 6.52 -8.42
N GLU A 197 -16.05 5.27 -8.26
CA GLU A 197 -15.18 4.17 -7.84
C GLU A 197 -14.07 3.89 -8.86
N ALA A 198 -14.38 3.84 -10.16
CA ALA A 198 -13.38 3.73 -11.21
C ALA A 198 -12.38 4.89 -11.18
N ARG A 199 -12.85 6.12 -10.94
CA ARG A 199 -11.97 7.30 -10.83
C ARG A 199 -11.06 7.23 -9.60
N ILE A 200 -11.56 6.76 -8.45
CA ILE A 200 -10.72 6.51 -7.26
C ILE A 200 -9.66 5.48 -7.59
N PHE A 201 -10.05 4.35 -8.17
CA PHE A 201 -9.14 3.26 -8.54
C PHE A 201 -8.02 3.75 -9.46
N ASN A 202 -8.37 4.46 -10.53
CA ASN A 202 -7.41 4.98 -11.51
C ASN A 202 -6.50 6.05 -10.90
N THR A 203 -7.05 6.93 -10.06
CA THR A 203 -6.24 7.95 -9.38
C THR A 203 -5.20 7.28 -8.50
N LEU A 204 -5.60 6.33 -7.65
CA LEU A 204 -4.69 5.58 -6.77
C LEU A 204 -3.61 4.80 -7.55
N ASN A 205 -3.91 4.33 -8.77
CA ASN A 205 -2.95 3.66 -9.66
C ASN A 205 -1.90 4.59 -10.24
N SER A 206 -2.26 5.85 -10.50
CA SER A 206 -1.38 6.84 -11.10
C SER A 206 -0.42 7.50 -10.12
N LEU A 207 -0.59 7.27 -8.81
CA LEU A 207 0.23 7.93 -7.78
C LEU A 207 1.66 7.40 -7.75
N LEU A 208 2.61 8.31 -7.57
CA LEU A 208 4.03 8.00 -7.41
C LEU A 208 4.35 7.70 -5.95
N TYR A 209 4.47 6.41 -5.59
CA TYR A 209 4.66 5.99 -4.19
C TYR A 209 6.10 6.13 -3.67
N HIS A 210 7.07 6.43 -4.53
CA HIS A 210 8.41 6.83 -4.05
C HIS A 210 8.41 8.27 -3.54
N ARG A 211 7.38 9.06 -3.82
CA ARG A 211 7.18 10.39 -3.23
C ARG A 211 6.60 10.27 -1.83
N ILE A 212 7.46 9.94 -0.87
CA ILE A 212 7.10 9.56 0.50
C ILE A 212 6.19 10.58 1.19
N LEU A 213 6.42 11.89 1.00
CA LEU A 213 5.55 12.91 1.57
C LEU A 213 4.14 12.84 1.02
N ASP A 214 4.01 12.64 -0.29
CA ASP A 214 2.71 12.49 -0.90
C ASP A 214 2.03 11.18 -0.48
N VAL A 215 2.78 10.09 -0.25
CA VAL A 215 2.22 8.86 0.32
C VAL A 215 1.48 9.14 1.62
N PHE A 216 2.04 9.96 2.52
CA PHE A 216 1.34 10.35 3.75
C PHE A 216 0.07 11.15 3.47
N HIS A 217 0.09 12.04 2.49
CA HIS A 217 -1.10 12.78 2.06
C HIS A 217 -2.18 11.84 1.48
N TYR A 218 -1.80 10.88 0.65
CA TYR A 218 -2.72 9.92 0.03
C TYR A 218 -3.40 9.05 1.08
N TYR A 219 -2.63 8.49 2.01
CA TYR A 219 -3.17 7.70 3.11
C TYR A 219 -4.06 8.57 4.01
N THR A 220 -3.66 9.78 4.34
CA THR A 220 -4.51 10.71 5.11
C THR A 220 -5.82 11.00 4.39
N ALA A 221 -5.78 11.19 3.07
CA ALA A 221 -6.97 11.47 2.26
C ALA A 221 -7.98 10.31 2.28
N VAL A 222 -7.51 9.06 2.28
CA VAL A 222 -8.33 7.85 2.30
C VAL A 222 -8.83 7.52 3.72
N PHE A 223 -7.94 7.50 4.71
CA PHE A 223 -8.26 7.03 6.06
C PHE A 223 -8.74 8.14 7.01
N GLY A 224 -8.55 9.42 6.64
CA GLY A 224 -8.92 10.57 7.47
C GLY A 224 -8.06 10.73 8.73
N SER A 225 -6.89 10.09 8.78
CA SER A 225 -5.95 10.10 9.91
C SER A 225 -4.52 10.20 9.41
N ASN A 226 -3.67 10.91 10.15
CA ASN A 226 -2.25 11.14 9.84
C ASN A 226 -1.31 10.52 10.89
N LYS A 227 -1.82 9.63 11.74
CA LYS A 227 -1.06 9.01 12.84
C LYS A 227 -0.45 7.67 12.40
N PHE A 228 0.69 7.73 11.72
CA PHE A 228 1.33 6.55 11.10
C PHE A 228 2.29 5.76 12.02
N GLY A 229 2.68 6.30 13.17
CA GLY A 229 3.50 5.58 14.16
C GLY A 229 4.95 5.27 13.74
N ILE A 230 5.50 5.97 12.74
CA ILE A 230 6.83 5.68 12.19
C ILE A 230 7.93 6.31 13.05
N PRO A 231 8.93 5.55 13.51
CA PRO A 231 10.01 6.11 14.32
C PRO A 231 10.87 7.13 13.54
N LYS A 232 11.33 8.16 14.25
CA LYS A 232 12.07 9.30 13.67
C LYS A 232 13.32 8.92 12.87
N ALA A 233 14.14 8.00 13.40
CA ALA A 233 15.36 7.55 12.73
C ALA A 233 15.04 6.84 11.40
N ASP A 234 14.02 5.98 11.41
CA ASP A 234 13.56 5.24 10.23
C ASP A 234 12.99 6.19 9.17
N ARG A 235 12.28 7.26 9.57
CA ARG A 235 11.84 8.33 8.64
C ARG A 235 13.01 9.00 7.91
N ALA A 236 14.04 9.41 8.65
CA ALA A 236 15.20 10.08 8.05
C ALA A 236 15.95 9.18 7.06
N ASN A 237 16.09 7.89 7.38
CA ASN A 237 16.73 6.92 6.50
C ASN A 237 15.87 6.59 5.27
N LEU A 238 14.54 6.53 5.41
CA LEU A 238 13.62 6.36 4.28
C LEU A 238 13.81 7.45 3.21
N PHE A 239 13.90 8.73 3.61
CA PHE A 239 14.16 9.82 2.67
C PHE A 239 15.52 9.68 1.98
N LYS A 240 16.56 9.28 2.71
CA LYS A 240 17.88 9.02 2.12
C LYS A 240 17.85 7.85 1.14
N ALA A 241 17.10 6.79 1.47
CA ALA A 241 16.95 5.60 0.65
C ALA A 241 16.29 5.90 -0.71
N VAL A 242 15.18 6.66 -0.70
CA VAL A 242 14.52 7.11 -1.94
C VAL A 242 15.44 8.01 -2.77
N ASN A 243 16.15 8.93 -2.12
CA ASN A 243 17.13 9.79 -2.79
C ASN A 243 18.27 8.98 -3.43
N MET A 244 18.77 7.97 -2.72
CA MET A 244 19.78 7.06 -3.23
C MET A 244 19.25 6.28 -4.44
N ARG A 245 18.01 5.77 -4.39
CA ARG A 245 17.37 5.11 -5.55
C ARG A 245 17.28 6.04 -6.76
N HIS A 246 16.84 7.30 -6.61
CA HIS A 246 16.81 8.24 -7.73
C HIS A 246 18.20 8.45 -8.34
N ALA A 247 19.23 8.62 -7.51
CA ALA A 247 20.59 8.74 -7.97
C ALA A 247 21.07 7.46 -8.69
N ILE A 248 20.76 6.28 -8.17
CA ILE A 248 21.09 4.99 -8.80
C ILE A 248 20.43 4.90 -10.19
N THR A 249 19.13 5.14 -10.27
CA THR A 249 18.34 4.95 -11.50
C THR A 249 18.68 5.98 -12.57
N HIS A 250 18.75 7.27 -12.24
CA HIS A 250 18.86 8.35 -13.24
C HIS A 250 20.29 8.87 -13.40
N ARG A 251 21.18 8.62 -12.44
CA ARG A 251 22.54 9.17 -12.40
C ARG A 251 23.62 8.13 -12.13
N ASN A 252 23.28 6.84 -12.24
CA ASN A 252 24.18 5.70 -11.98
C ASN A 252 24.90 5.78 -10.62
N GLY A 253 24.19 6.23 -9.59
CA GLY A 253 24.70 6.36 -8.21
C GLY A 253 25.50 7.65 -7.98
N LYS A 254 25.34 8.66 -8.83
CA LYS A 254 25.93 9.99 -8.64
C LYS A 254 24.87 11.00 -8.21
N ASP A 255 25.27 11.99 -7.44
CA ASP A 255 24.41 13.13 -7.16
C ASP A 255 24.31 14.08 -8.37
N LYS A 256 23.60 15.21 -8.17
CA LYS A 256 23.37 16.23 -9.21
C LYS A 256 24.64 16.98 -9.61
N GLU A 257 25.68 16.95 -8.77
CA GLU A 257 26.98 17.56 -9.05
C GLU A 257 27.94 16.55 -9.69
N GLY A 258 27.50 15.32 -9.91
CA GLY A 258 28.28 14.24 -10.53
C GLY A 258 29.19 13.49 -9.54
N LYS A 259 29.09 13.76 -8.24
CA LYS A 259 29.87 13.07 -7.21
C LYS A 259 29.25 11.70 -6.92
N GLU A 260 30.08 10.67 -6.80
CA GLU A 260 29.60 9.34 -6.40
C GLU A 260 29.01 9.38 -4.99
N LEU A 261 27.82 8.80 -4.85
CA LEU A 261 27.25 8.52 -3.54
C LEU A 261 28.02 7.39 -2.85
N ASP A 262 28.06 7.46 -1.54
CA ASP A 262 28.55 6.36 -0.72
C ASP A 262 27.51 5.24 -0.71
N ILE A 263 27.83 4.14 -1.37
CA ILE A 263 26.97 2.95 -1.50
C ILE A 263 27.80 1.78 -1.03
N ASP A 264 27.78 1.56 0.28
CA ASP A 264 28.35 0.39 0.94
C ASP A 264 27.24 -0.53 1.47
N LYS A 265 27.67 -1.66 2.03
CA LYS A 265 26.75 -2.71 2.48
C LYS A 265 25.96 -2.25 3.70
N GLU A 266 26.64 -1.64 4.66
CA GLU A 266 26.07 -1.23 5.94
C GLU A 266 24.97 -0.18 5.75
N ILE A 267 25.21 0.83 4.90
CA ILE A 267 24.22 1.86 4.55
C ILE A 267 23.01 1.26 3.84
N VAL A 268 23.24 0.37 2.86
CA VAL A 268 22.14 -0.27 2.13
C VAL A 268 21.31 -1.15 3.05
N GLU A 269 21.93 -1.91 3.95
CA GLU A 269 21.22 -2.74 4.92
C GLU A 269 20.42 -1.90 5.92
N GLU A 270 20.96 -0.77 6.38
CA GLU A 270 20.25 0.18 7.23
C GLU A 270 19.01 0.78 6.54
N TYR A 271 19.14 1.14 5.26
CA TYR A 271 18.05 1.71 4.47
C TYR A 271 16.98 0.67 4.16
N ILE A 272 17.38 -0.54 3.77
CA ILE A 272 16.47 -1.68 3.58
C ILE A 272 15.67 -1.94 4.86
N LYS A 273 16.32 -1.97 6.02
CA LYS A 273 15.64 -2.17 7.30
C LYS A 273 14.63 -1.05 7.58
N SER A 274 15.02 0.20 7.34
CA SER A 274 14.14 1.36 7.56
C SER A 274 12.91 1.32 6.63
N ILE A 275 13.08 0.87 5.39
CA ILE A 275 11.97 0.65 4.44
C ILE A 275 11.04 -0.45 4.95
N SER A 276 11.57 -1.59 5.42
CA SER A 276 10.74 -2.67 5.97
C SER A 276 9.92 -2.19 7.17
N VAL A 277 10.54 -1.44 8.09
CA VAL A 277 9.85 -0.82 9.24
C VAL A 277 8.75 0.12 8.76
N PHE A 278 9.02 0.95 7.75
CA PHE A 278 8.02 1.85 7.20
C PHE A 278 6.81 1.08 6.63
N VAL A 279 7.03 0.08 5.79
CA VAL A 279 5.95 -0.74 5.22
C VAL A 279 5.14 -1.44 6.32
N GLU A 280 5.80 -1.98 7.35
CA GLU A 280 5.15 -2.59 8.52
C GLU A 280 4.29 -1.57 9.27
N CYS A 281 4.78 -0.36 9.54
CA CYS A 281 3.99 0.71 10.18
C CYS A 281 2.75 1.07 9.34
N MET A 282 2.89 1.18 8.02
CA MET A 282 1.77 1.48 7.13
C MET A 282 0.75 0.32 7.09
N PHE A 283 1.21 -0.93 7.12
CA PHE A 283 0.35 -2.11 7.22
C PHE A 283 -0.45 -2.11 8.52
N VAL A 284 0.20 -1.89 9.66
CA VAL A 284 -0.47 -1.83 10.98
C VAL A 284 -1.47 -0.67 11.03
N PHE A 285 -1.11 0.50 10.49
CA PHE A 285 -2.03 1.63 10.38
C PHE A 285 -3.30 1.28 9.60
N ILE A 286 -3.19 0.50 8.52
CA ILE A 286 -4.36 0.01 7.76
C ILE A 286 -5.20 -0.93 8.63
N GLU A 287 -4.60 -1.92 9.30
CA GLU A 287 -5.31 -2.86 10.18
C GLU A 287 -6.08 -2.12 11.28
N GLU A 288 -5.45 -1.14 11.94
CA GLU A 288 -6.09 -0.33 12.97
C GLU A 288 -7.23 0.53 12.40
N SER A 289 -7.02 1.14 11.24
CA SER A 289 -8.03 1.95 10.56
C SER A 289 -9.25 1.10 10.18
N LEU A 290 -9.04 -0.13 9.72
CA LEU A 290 -10.11 -1.06 9.37
C LEU A 290 -10.87 -1.58 10.60
N ARG A 291 -10.24 -1.71 11.77
CA ARG A 291 -10.94 -2.10 13.01
C ARG A 291 -11.73 -0.96 13.63
N LYS A 292 -11.34 0.29 13.36
CA LYS A 292 -11.99 1.46 13.96
C LYS A 292 -13.48 1.50 13.58
N ASN A 293 -14.33 1.63 14.60
CA ASN A 293 -15.80 1.72 14.52
C ASN A 293 -16.53 0.49 13.95
N ASP A 294 -15.85 -0.66 13.81
CA ASP A 294 -16.48 -1.94 13.46
C ASP A 294 -16.45 -2.88 14.67
N SER A 295 -17.56 -3.58 14.95
CA SER A 295 -17.59 -4.71 15.91
C SER A 295 -17.15 -6.02 15.26
N PHE A 296 -16.68 -5.96 14.02
CA PHE A 296 -16.27 -7.09 13.20
C PHE A 296 -14.78 -7.37 13.42
N GLU A 297 -14.46 -8.50 14.05
CA GLU A 297 -13.08 -8.98 14.12
C GLU A 297 -12.85 -9.92 12.92
N PRO A 298 -11.94 -9.59 11.97
CA PRO A 298 -11.70 -10.42 10.79
C PRO A 298 -11.20 -11.83 11.09
N ASP A 299 -10.78 -12.07 12.34
CA ASP A 299 -10.28 -13.34 12.84
C ASP A 299 -11.44 -14.26 13.34
N ASP A 300 -12.71 -13.81 13.25
CA ASP A 300 -13.91 -14.54 13.73
C ASP A 300 -14.42 -15.65 12.78
N ILE A 301 -13.68 -16.00 11.72
CA ILE A 301 -14.03 -17.13 10.84
C ILE A 301 -12.93 -18.19 10.90
N GLU A 302 -13.02 -19.07 11.90
CA GLU A 302 -12.35 -20.38 11.92
C GLU A 302 -13.31 -21.52 11.53
#